data_AF-A0A2N9VR59-F1
#
_entry.id   AF-A0A2N9VR59-F1
#
_cell.length_a   1.000
_cell.length_b   1.000
_cell.length_c   1.000
_cell.angle_alpha   90.00
_cell.angle_beta   90.00
_cell.angle_gamma   90.00
#
_symmetry.space_group_name_H-M   'P 1'
#
loop_
_entity.id
_entity.type
_entity.pdbx_description
1 polymer ?
#
loop_
_entity_poly.entity_id
_entity_poly.type
_entity_poly.pdbx_seq_one_letter_code
_entity_poly.pdbx_strand_id
1 'polypeptide(L)'
;MIEPPKSSDDPLDRTQDCKNALRTEVLQLADQALEAGWHRYEVALALSDLGEQFLQTPAESAESEADIAIGRALFEIKRALDI
;
A
#
# COMPACT_ATOMS: atom_id res chain seq x y z
N MET A 1 14.96 -1.38 4.21
CA MET A 1 14.91 -2.67 3.49
C MET A 1 13.66 -3.40 3.93
N ILE A 2 12.78 -3.74 2.99
CA ILE A 2 11.50 -4.41 3.27
C ILE A 2 11.78 -5.88 3.55
N GLU A 3 11.40 -6.35 4.74
CA GLU A 3 11.55 -7.76 5.13
C GLU A 3 10.57 -8.65 4.35
N PRO A 4 10.98 -9.89 3.99
CA PRO A 4 10.07 -10.83 3.34
C PRO A 4 8.91 -11.21 4.29
N PRO A 5 7.74 -11.58 3.75
CA PRO A 5 6.61 -11.99 4.57
C PRO A 5 7.00 -13.17 5.47
N LYS A 6 6.63 -13.10 6.76
CA LYS A 6 6.74 -14.24 7.66
C LYS A 6 5.76 -15.32 7.20
N SER A 7 6.17 -16.59 7.25
CA SER A 7 5.29 -17.72 6.95
C SER A 7 4.25 -17.86 8.07
N SER A 8 3.16 -17.08 7.97
CA SER A 8 1.95 -17.26 8.76
C SER A 8 0.82 -17.70 7.81
N ASP A 9 0.02 -18.66 8.25
CA ASP A 9 -1.18 -19.08 7.53
C ASP A 9 -2.36 -18.12 7.77
N ASP A 10 -2.21 -17.13 8.67
CA ASP A 10 -3.22 -16.11 8.94
C ASP A 10 -3.09 -14.91 7.95
N PRO A 11 -4.09 -14.66 7.09
CA PRO A 11 -4.09 -13.53 6.16
C PRO A 11 -4.08 -12.15 6.83
N LEU A 12 -4.64 -12.03 8.04
CA LEU A 12 -4.66 -10.77 8.80
C LEU A 12 -3.27 -10.43 9.31
N ASP A 13 -2.55 -11.42 9.83
CA ASP A 13 -1.16 -11.26 10.28
C ASP A 13 -0.25 -10.85 9.11
N ARG A 14 -0.43 -11.48 7.94
CA ARG A 14 0.34 -11.14 6.73
C ARG A 14 0.07 -9.73 6.24
N THR A 15 -1.18 -9.28 6.29
CA THR A 15 -1.56 -7.90 5.91
C THR A 15 -0.92 -6.89 6.87
N GLN A 16 -0.95 -7.18 8.17
CA GLN A 16 -0.38 -6.32 9.20
C GLN A 16 1.16 -6.29 9.15
N ASP A 17 1.80 -7.43 8.88
CA ASP A 17 3.25 -7.53 8.67
C ASP A 17 3.70 -6.76 7.43
N CYS A 18 2.97 -6.89 6.31
CA CYS A 18 3.23 -6.12 5.09
C CYS A 18 3.12 -4.61 5.35
N LYS A 19 2.05 -4.17 6.04
CA LYS A 19 1.88 -2.76 6.45
C LYS A 19 3.03 -2.29 7.34
N ASN A 20 3.49 -3.11 8.28
CA ASN A 20 4.60 -2.76 9.16
C ASN A 20 5.92 -2.65 8.41
N ALA A 21 6.20 -3.57 7.47
CA ALA A 21 7.40 -3.57 6.65
C ALA A 21 7.47 -2.34 5.72
N LEU A 22 6.32 -1.92 5.18
CA LEU A 22 6.22 -0.73 4.33
C LEU A 22 6.24 0.59 5.12
N ARG A 23 5.77 0.60 6.38
CA ARG A 23 5.59 1.82 7.17
C ARG A 23 6.86 2.66 7.24
N THR A 24 8.00 2.04 7.54
CA THR A 24 9.27 2.75 7.71
C THR A 24 9.69 3.48 6.42
N GLU A 25 9.61 2.80 5.29
CA GLU A 25 10.02 3.35 3.99
C GLU A 25 9.08 4.46 3.53
N VAL A 26 7.76 4.29 3.73
CA VAL A 26 6.76 5.31 3.38
C VAL A 26 6.91 6.56 4.24
N LEU A 27 7.19 6.42 5.54
CA LEU A 27 7.47 7.56 6.40
C LEU A 27 8.74 8.30 5.97
N GLN A 28 9.80 7.56 5.64
CA GLN A 28 11.04 8.16 5.16
C GLN A 28 10.86 8.91 3.83
N LEU A 29 10.04 8.38 2.92
CA LEU A 29 9.69 9.05 1.66
C LEU A 29 8.87 10.33 1.92
N ALA A 30 7.90 10.27 2.84
CA ALA A 30 7.11 11.42 3.23
C ALA A 30 7.98 12.53 3.85
N ASP A 31 8.89 12.17 4.75
CA ASP A 31 9.80 13.11 5.39
C ASP A 31 10.71 13.80 4.37
N GLN A 32 11.27 13.06 3.40
CA GLN A 32 12.06 13.65 2.31
C GLN A 32 11.26 14.66 1.47
N ALA A 33 9.99 14.37 1.20
CA ALA A 33 9.12 15.31 0.47
C ALA A 33 8.85 16.58 1.31
N LEU A 34 8.62 16.43 2.60
CA LEU A 34 8.45 17.58 3.50
C LEU A 34 9.72 18.43 3.59
N GLU A 35 10.89 17.80 3.68
CA GLU A 35 12.19 18.48 3.68
C GLU A 35 12.47 19.21 2.35
N ALA A 36 11.99 18.68 1.24
CA ALA A 36 12.04 19.33 -0.07
C ALA A 36 11.06 20.53 -0.20
N GLY A 37 10.20 20.76 0.80
CA GLY A 37 9.28 21.89 0.87
C GLY A 37 7.86 21.61 0.39
N TRP A 38 7.50 20.36 0.11
CA TRP A 38 6.13 19.99 -0.24
C TRP A 38 5.19 20.14 0.95
N HIS A 39 3.95 20.56 0.72
CA HIS A 39 2.97 20.65 1.78
C HIS A 39 2.50 19.26 2.21
N ARG A 40 2.28 19.06 3.52
CA ARG A 40 1.87 17.76 4.08
C ARG A 40 0.63 17.15 3.41
N TYR A 41 -0.32 17.98 3.00
CA TYR A 41 -1.50 17.53 2.29
C TYR A 41 -1.18 17.03 0.86
N GLU A 42 -0.25 17.67 0.16
CA GLU A 42 0.20 17.24 -1.18
C GLU A 42 0.91 15.89 -1.10
N VAL A 43 1.75 15.70 -0.09
CA VAL A 43 2.43 14.42 0.17
C VAL A 43 1.42 13.32 0.47
N ALA A 44 0.43 13.58 1.33
CA ALA A 44 -0.61 12.60 1.67
C ALA A 44 -1.46 12.22 0.45
N LEU A 45 -1.85 13.20 -0.37
CA LEU A 45 -2.63 12.96 -1.59
C LEU A 45 -1.82 12.14 -2.59
N ALA A 46 -0.57 12.50 -2.84
CA ALA A 46 0.31 11.78 -3.76
C ALA A 46 0.54 10.32 -3.32
N LEU A 47 0.75 10.07 -2.03
CA LEU A 47 0.89 8.70 -1.51
C LEU A 47 -0.39 7.88 -1.67
N SER A 48 -1.56 8.50 -1.51
CA SER A 48 -2.86 7.85 -1.74
C SER A 48 -3.02 7.48 -3.22
N ASP A 49 -2.76 8.42 -4.13
CA ASP A 49 -2.89 8.21 -5.58
C ASP A 49 -1.91 7.13 -6.07
N LEU A 50 -0.68 7.11 -5.56
CA LEU A 50 0.30 6.07 -5.88
C LEU A 50 -0.15 4.68 -5.39
N GLY A 51 -0.77 4.60 -4.22
CA GLY A 51 -1.34 3.35 -3.71
C GLY A 51 -2.51 2.85 -4.56
N GLU A 52 -3.35 3.75 -5.04
CA GLU A 52 -4.45 3.39 -5.94
C GLU A 52 -3.93 2.95 -7.32
N GLN A 53 -2.93 3.63 -7.87
CA GLN A 53 -2.24 3.22 -9.11
C GLN A 53 -1.55 1.86 -8.99
N PHE A 54 -0.98 1.53 -7.83
CA PHE A 54 -0.41 0.21 -7.58
C PHE A 54 -1.46 -0.91 -7.71
N LEU A 55 -2.71 -0.66 -7.32
CA LEU A 55 -3.82 -1.61 -7.51
C LEU A 55 -4.33 -1.67 -8.95
N GLN A 56 -4.18 -0.59 -9.71
CA GLN A 56 -4.61 -0.52 -11.12
C GLN A 56 -3.57 -1.06 -12.09
N THR A 57 -2.29 -1.09 -11.70
CA THR A 57 -1.22 -1.66 -12.52
C THR A 57 -1.52 -3.14 -12.75
N PRO A 58 -1.83 -3.57 -13.98
CA PRO A 58 -1.94 -4.98 -14.29
C PRO A 58 -0.59 -5.57 -13.99
N ALA A 59 -0.54 -6.51 -13.05
CA ALA A 59 0.70 -7.16 -12.73
C ALA A 59 1.15 -7.92 -13.98
N GLU A 60 2.10 -7.33 -14.72
CA GLU A 60 2.84 -8.03 -15.78
C GLU A 60 3.58 -9.27 -15.24
N SER A 61 3.48 -9.53 -13.94
CA SER A 61 4.02 -10.68 -13.20
C SER A 61 3.04 -11.41 -12.24
N ALA A 62 1.74 -11.10 -12.17
CA ALA A 62 0.83 -11.88 -11.31
C ALA A 62 0.26 -13.09 -12.04
N GLU A 63 0.45 -14.27 -11.45
CA GLU A 63 -0.06 -15.55 -11.96
C GLU A 63 -1.60 -15.69 -11.95
N SER A 64 -2.39 -14.69 -11.52
CA SER A 64 -3.85 -14.77 -11.67
C SER A 64 -4.55 -13.41 -11.55
N GLU A 65 -5.40 -13.12 -12.54
CA GLU A 65 -6.38 -12.01 -12.58
C GLU A 65 -7.28 -11.96 -11.32
N ALA A 66 -7.42 -13.09 -10.63
CA ALA A 66 -8.15 -13.23 -9.37
C ALA A 66 -7.52 -12.45 -8.20
N ASP A 67 -6.18 -12.39 -8.11
CA ASP A 67 -5.50 -11.71 -7.00
C ASP A 67 -5.65 -10.18 -7.12
N ILE A 68 -5.65 -9.68 -8.36
CA ILE A 68 -5.93 -8.27 -8.67
C ILE A 68 -7.37 -7.92 -8.30
N ALA A 69 -8.33 -8.80 -8.63
CA ALA A 69 -9.74 -8.60 -8.29
C ALA A 69 -9.97 -8.57 -6.78
N ILE A 70 -9.28 -9.43 -6.01
CA ILE A 70 -9.34 -9.44 -4.54
C ILE A 70 -8.75 -8.15 -3.96
N GLY A 71 -7.58 -7.71 -4.45
CA GLY A 71 -6.95 -6.46 -4.02
C GLY A 71 -7.85 -5.23 -4.25
N ARG A 72 -8.48 -5.15 -5.43
CA ARG A 72 -9.44 -4.09 -5.78
C ARG A 72 -10.67 -4.11 -4.87
N ALA A 73 -11.26 -5.28 -4.67
CA ALA A 73 -12.45 -5.43 -3.82
C ALA A 73 -12.18 -5.01 -2.37
N LEU A 74 -11.04 -5.41 -1.79
CA LEU A 74 -10.65 -5.02 -0.43
C LEU A 74 -10.45 -3.50 -0.30
N PHE A 75 -9.89 -2.86 -1.32
CA PHE A 75 -9.71 -1.41 -1.34
C PHE A 75 -11.04 -0.65 -1.45
N GLU A 76 -11.93 -1.08 -2.34
CA GLU A 76 -13.26 -0.47 -2.49
C GLU A 76 -14.11 -0.63 -1.23
N ILE A 77 -14.05 -1.79 -0.57
CA ILE A 77 -14.71 -2.03 0.73
C ILE A 77 -14.15 -1.07 1.78
N LYS A 78 -12.81 -0.93 1.87
CA LYS A 78 -12.17 -0.02 2.82
C LYS A 78 -12.56 1.44 2.58
N ARG A 79 -12.60 1.88 1.31
CA ARG A 79 -13.03 3.23 0.92
C ARG A 79 -14.51 3.48 1.25
N ALA A 80 -15.36 2.47 1.10
CA ALA A 80 -16.79 2.59 1.37
C ALA A 80 -17.14 2.56 2.87
N LEU A 81 -16.26 2.02 3.72
CA LEU A 81 -16.50 1.88 5.15
C LEU A 81 -16.04 3.08 6.00
N ASP A 82 -15.24 4.01 5.46
CA ASP A 82 -14.76 5.23 6.13
C ASP A 82 -14.41 5.04 7.63
N ILE A 83 -13.59 4.01 7.92
CA ILE A 83 -12.81 3.82 9.16
C ILE A 83 -11.32 3.95 8.83
#